data_AF-A0A9E2NQS0-F1
#
_entry.id   AF-A0A9E2NQS0-F1
#
_cell.length_a   1.000
_cell.length_b   1.000
_cell.length_c   1.000
_cell.angle_alpha   90.00
_cell.angle_beta   90.00
_cell.angle_gamma   90.00
#
_symmetry.space_group_name_H-M   'P 1'
#
loop_
_entity.id
_entity.type
_entity.pdbx_description
1 polymer ?
#
loop_
_entity_poly.entity_id
_entity_poly.type
_entity_poly.pdbx_seq_one_letter_code
_entity_poly.pdbx_strand_id
1 'polypeptide(L)'
;MELLFISRLPRLLAILCTGAGMSVAGLIMQQLCSNKFVSPTTGATISSAQLGILLALLFAPESTLWGRTLFAFGAAILGTWVFVWFIQRVQFKDAVMVPLVGIMFGNVIGGVTSYLAFKYEMTQALSSWMVGHFSMVLKGRYEIVWLAAPLILLAFLFANHFNIVGLGRDFSKNLGLPYNNVLGNEGRCSIIGREIGFENVGAAAESSASTHGSEASFEYLISKDPDFIFVLDRDAAIASEGAKLAQEIMENELVMRTTAYQNGRVIYLAHPTAWYTAEGGVTALDQMLSDLEAALL
;
A
#
# COMPACT_ATOMS: atom_id res chain seq x y z
N MET A 1 12.16 -7.82 -46.66
CA MET A 1 10.98 -8.33 -45.92
C MET A 1 11.37 -9.27 -44.78
N GLU A 2 12.31 -10.20 -44.97
CA GLU A 2 12.71 -11.16 -43.92
C GLU A 2 13.19 -10.51 -42.61
N LEU A 3 13.98 -9.45 -42.68
CA LEU A 3 14.49 -8.74 -41.50
C LEU A 3 13.38 -8.13 -40.63
N LEU A 4 12.25 -7.77 -41.25
CA LEU A 4 11.07 -7.25 -40.55
C LEU A 4 10.40 -8.34 -39.71
N PHE A 5 10.20 -9.54 -40.28
CA PHE A 5 9.52 -10.66 -39.62
C PHE A 5 10.41 -11.47 -38.68
N ILE A 6 11.72 -11.55 -38.93
CA ILE A 6 12.65 -12.35 -38.12
C ILE A 6 13.12 -11.59 -36.87
N SER A 7 13.23 -10.27 -36.95
CA SER A 7 13.88 -9.45 -35.92
C SER A 7 13.04 -8.28 -35.44
N ARG A 8 12.60 -7.38 -36.33
CA ARG A 8 12.01 -6.10 -35.90
C ARG A 8 10.62 -6.24 -35.28
N LEU A 9 9.74 -6.99 -35.91
CA LEU A 9 8.37 -7.19 -35.43
C LEU A 9 8.34 -8.00 -34.12
N PRO A 10 9.05 -9.14 -33.97
CA PRO A 10 9.15 -9.85 -32.70
C PRO A 10 9.74 -8.98 -31.58
N ARG A 11 10.76 -8.17 -31.88
CA ARG A 11 11.37 -7.27 -30.90
C ARG A 11 10.42 -6.18 -30.43
N LEU A 12 9.67 -5.57 -31.35
CA LEU A 12 8.65 -4.56 -31.02
C LEU A 12 7.58 -5.15 -30.11
N LEU A 13 7.07 -6.33 -30.44
CA LEU A 13 6.07 -7.02 -29.61
C LEU A 13 6.61 -7.40 -28.23
N ALA A 14 7.86 -7.87 -28.16
CA ALA A 14 8.52 -8.16 -26.89
C ALA A 14 8.67 -6.92 -26.01
N ILE A 15 9.03 -5.78 -26.60
CA ILE A 15 9.14 -4.49 -25.89
C ILE A 15 7.77 -4.06 -25.35
N LEU A 16 6.72 -4.11 -26.17
CA LEU A 16 5.36 -3.75 -25.74
C LEU A 16 4.86 -4.67 -24.62
N CYS A 17 5.05 -5.98 -24.77
CA CYS A 17 4.66 -6.98 -23.77
C CYS A 17 5.41 -6.77 -22.45
N THR A 18 6.72 -6.50 -22.50
CA THR A 18 7.53 -6.26 -21.30
C THR A 18 7.11 -4.95 -20.61
N GLY A 19 6.87 -3.88 -21.37
CA GLY A 19 6.40 -2.60 -20.84
C GLY A 19 5.04 -2.72 -20.15
N ALA A 20 4.07 -3.38 -20.80
CA ALA A 20 2.77 -3.67 -20.21
C ALA A 20 2.90 -4.52 -18.94
N GLY A 21 3.72 -5.57 -18.97
CA GLY A 21 3.97 -6.44 -17.82
C GLY A 21 4.58 -5.70 -16.63
N MET A 22 5.57 -4.84 -16.85
CA MET A 22 6.17 -4.03 -15.78
C MET A 22 5.17 -3.03 -15.18
N SER A 23 4.31 -2.43 -16.01
CA SER A 23 3.25 -1.52 -15.53
C SER A 23 2.24 -2.25 -14.65
N VAL A 24 1.73 -3.39 -15.10
CA VAL A 24 0.78 -4.22 -14.34
C VAL A 24 1.41 -4.74 -13.04
N ALA A 25 2.64 -5.24 -13.10
CA ALA A 25 3.36 -5.69 -11.91
C ALA A 25 3.61 -4.53 -10.91
N GLY A 26 3.85 -3.31 -11.42
CA GLY A 26 3.91 -2.09 -10.62
C GLY A 26 2.63 -1.86 -9.82
N LEU A 27 1.49 -1.82 -10.50
CA LEU A 27 0.18 -1.62 -9.87
C LEU A 27 -0.16 -2.71 -8.85
N ILE A 28 0.07 -3.98 -9.19
CA ILE A 28 -0.18 -5.10 -8.28
C ILE A 28 0.69 -4.97 -7.02
N MET A 29 1.96 -4.61 -7.17
CA MET A 29 2.87 -4.44 -6.03
C MET A 29 2.44 -3.28 -5.13
N GLN A 30 2.00 -2.16 -5.72
CA GLN A 30 1.47 -1.02 -4.98
C GLN A 30 0.22 -1.39 -4.18
N GLN A 31 -0.68 -2.19 -4.76
CA GLN A 31 -1.91 -2.65 -4.10
C GLN A 31 -1.60 -3.65 -2.98
N LEU A 32 -0.72 -4.64 -3.21
CA LEU A 32 -0.32 -5.63 -2.20
C LEU A 32 0.36 -5.00 -1.00
N CYS A 33 1.15 -3.95 -1.22
CA CYS A 33 1.87 -3.24 -0.16
C CYS A 33 1.07 -2.05 0.41
N SER A 34 -0.11 -1.75 -0.15
CA SER A 34 -0.91 -0.56 0.14
C SER A 34 -0.08 0.73 0.09
N ASN A 35 0.84 0.83 -0.89
CA ASN A 35 1.80 1.93 -0.96
C ASN A 35 2.19 2.25 -2.40
N LYS A 36 1.86 3.47 -2.85
CA LYS A 36 2.09 3.96 -4.22
C LYS A 36 3.57 4.12 -4.62
N PHE A 37 4.47 4.21 -3.65
CA PHE A 37 5.91 4.38 -3.89
C PHE A 37 6.64 3.05 -4.04
N VAL A 38 5.94 1.93 -3.87
CA VAL A 38 6.52 0.60 -4.05
C VAL A 38 6.40 0.19 -5.51
N SER A 39 7.39 -0.53 -5.99
CA SER A 39 7.39 -1.22 -7.28
C SER A 39 8.17 -2.53 -7.16
N PRO A 40 8.09 -3.43 -8.16
CA PRO A 40 8.88 -4.66 -8.15
C PRO A 40 10.39 -4.41 -7.98
N THR A 41 10.89 -3.26 -8.48
CA THR A 41 12.31 -2.89 -8.36
C THR A 41 12.67 -2.53 -6.93
N THR A 42 11.81 -1.76 -6.24
CA THR A 42 12.04 -1.41 -4.83
C THR A 42 11.84 -2.62 -3.92
N GLY A 43 10.96 -3.56 -4.25
CA GLY A 43 10.74 -4.81 -3.49
C GLY A 43 11.79 -5.89 -3.71
N ALA A 44 13.03 -5.53 -4.09
CA ALA A 44 14.16 -6.43 -4.33
C ALA A 44 13.95 -7.56 -5.37
N THR A 45 12.90 -7.48 -6.19
CA THR A 45 12.59 -8.52 -7.20
C THR A 45 13.72 -8.63 -8.23
N ILE A 46 14.25 -7.49 -8.67
CA ILE A 46 15.37 -7.44 -9.63
C ILE A 46 16.64 -8.02 -9.02
N SER A 47 17.01 -7.60 -7.80
CA SER A 47 18.21 -8.11 -7.12
C SER A 47 18.13 -9.62 -6.92
N SER A 48 16.94 -10.14 -6.60
CA SER A 48 16.71 -11.58 -6.43
C SER A 48 16.81 -12.34 -7.75
N ALA A 49 16.27 -11.78 -8.84
CA ALA A 49 16.42 -12.37 -10.18
C ALA A 49 17.89 -12.42 -10.62
N GLN A 50 18.66 -11.36 -10.34
CA GLN A 50 20.11 -11.30 -10.62
C GLN A 50 20.87 -12.38 -9.88
N LEU A 51 20.59 -12.56 -8.58
CA LEU A 51 21.15 -13.66 -7.80
C LEU A 51 20.79 -15.01 -8.43
N GLY A 52 19.53 -15.20 -8.84
CA GLY A 52 19.10 -16.42 -9.53
C GLY A 52 19.88 -16.72 -10.82
N ILE A 53 20.13 -15.71 -11.66
CA ILE A 53 20.95 -15.87 -12.86
C ILE A 53 22.39 -16.26 -12.49
N LEU A 54 22.98 -15.59 -11.49
CA LEU A 54 24.34 -15.91 -11.04
C LEU A 54 24.43 -17.34 -10.50
N LEU A 55 23.45 -17.78 -9.72
CA LEU A 55 23.37 -19.15 -9.21
C LEU A 55 23.24 -20.17 -10.36
N ALA A 56 22.44 -19.86 -11.39
CA ALA A 56 22.36 -20.70 -12.58
C ALA A 56 23.71 -20.82 -13.28
N LEU A 57 24.44 -19.71 -13.44
CA LEU A 57 25.77 -19.72 -14.05
C LEU A 57 26.79 -20.51 -13.22
N LEU A 58 26.67 -20.45 -11.89
CA LEU A 58 27.60 -21.11 -10.97
C LEU A 58 27.36 -22.63 -10.86
N PHE A 59 26.10 -23.03 -10.66
CA PHE A 59 25.74 -24.43 -10.41
C PHE A 59 25.33 -25.20 -11.66
N ALA A 60 24.92 -24.51 -12.71
CA ALA A 60 24.53 -25.10 -13.99
C ALA A 60 25.07 -24.27 -15.18
N PRO A 61 26.41 -24.16 -15.36
CA PRO A 61 27.01 -23.31 -16.39
C PRO A 61 26.53 -23.65 -17.81
N GLU A 62 26.34 -24.94 -18.10
CA GLU A 62 25.81 -25.48 -19.37
C GLU A 62 24.29 -25.31 -19.53
N SER A 63 23.62 -24.63 -18.61
CA SER A 63 22.18 -24.40 -18.68
C SER A 63 21.81 -23.57 -19.91
N THR A 64 20.76 -24.02 -20.59
CA THR A 64 20.14 -23.28 -21.69
C THR A 64 19.48 -21.99 -21.18
N LEU A 65 19.11 -21.09 -22.10
CA LEU A 65 18.40 -19.84 -21.77
C LEU A 65 17.17 -20.10 -20.89
N TRP A 66 16.42 -21.17 -21.18
CA TRP A 66 15.27 -21.63 -20.40
C TRP A 66 15.61 -21.97 -18.95
N GLY A 67 16.70 -22.72 -18.74
CA GLY A 67 17.17 -23.06 -17.40
C GLY A 67 17.52 -21.82 -16.60
N ARG A 68 18.29 -20.90 -17.19
CA ARG A 68 18.67 -19.62 -16.54
C ARG A 68 17.45 -18.77 -16.20
N THR A 69 16.46 -18.71 -17.09
CA THR A 69 15.19 -18.01 -16.83
C THR A 69 14.43 -18.63 -15.66
N LEU A 70 14.37 -19.96 -15.56
CA LEU A 70 13.67 -20.64 -14.46
C LEU A 70 14.32 -20.35 -13.10
N PHE A 71 15.65 -20.38 -13.03
CA PHE A 71 16.40 -19.98 -11.83
C PHE A 71 16.15 -18.52 -11.45
N ALA A 72 16.22 -17.62 -12.43
CA ALA A 72 15.95 -16.19 -12.22
C ALA A 72 14.52 -15.96 -11.72
N PHE A 73 13.54 -16.61 -12.34
CA PHE A 73 12.13 -16.50 -11.99
C PHE A 73 11.83 -17.08 -10.60
N GLY A 74 12.40 -18.25 -10.27
CA GLY A 74 12.26 -18.85 -8.95
C GLY A 74 12.86 -17.97 -7.85
N ALA A 75 14.07 -17.45 -8.07
CA ALA A 75 14.70 -16.53 -7.13
C ALA A 75 13.93 -15.21 -7.00
N ALA A 76 13.41 -14.67 -8.10
CA ALA A 76 12.56 -13.47 -8.10
C ALA A 76 11.29 -13.67 -7.27
N ILE A 77 10.54 -14.75 -7.50
CA ILE A 77 9.33 -15.08 -6.72
C ILE A 77 9.67 -15.21 -5.25
N LEU A 78 10.71 -15.96 -4.89
CA LEU A 78 11.10 -16.15 -3.50
C LEU A 78 11.48 -14.82 -2.84
N GLY A 79 12.26 -13.98 -3.54
CA GLY A 79 12.65 -12.65 -3.05
C GLY A 79 11.46 -11.72 -2.83
N THR A 80 10.57 -11.61 -3.83
CA THR A 80 9.35 -10.80 -3.72
C THR A 80 8.43 -11.34 -2.63
N TRP A 81 8.28 -12.66 -2.51
CA TRP A 81 7.44 -13.28 -1.49
C TRP A 81 7.96 -13.00 -0.09
N VAL A 82 9.27 -13.17 0.15
CA VAL A 82 9.90 -12.84 1.44
C VAL A 82 9.73 -11.36 1.77
N PHE A 83 9.92 -10.47 0.80
CA PHE A 83 9.71 -9.03 0.99
C PHE A 83 8.26 -8.71 1.36
N VAL A 84 7.28 -9.18 0.58
CA VAL A 84 5.85 -8.92 0.83
C VAL A 84 5.43 -9.52 2.16
N TRP A 85 5.86 -10.75 2.47
CA TRP A 85 5.61 -11.40 3.76
C TRP A 85 6.15 -10.57 4.93
N PHE A 86 7.39 -10.08 4.82
CA PHE A 86 8.01 -9.23 5.84
C PHE A 86 7.22 -7.94 6.03
N ILE A 87 6.92 -7.21 4.95
CA ILE A 87 6.15 -5.96 5.01
C ILE A 87 4.75 -6.19 5.57
N GLN A 88 4.09 -7.29 5.24
CA GLN A 88 2.78 -7.62 5.80
C GLN A 88 2.79 -7.84 7.32
N ARG A 89 3.95 -8.17 7.92
CA ARG A 89 4.11 -8.29 9.38
C ARG A 89 4.46 -6.98 10.08
N VAL A 90 4.90 -5.97 9.34
CA VAL A 90 5.21 -4.65 9.91
C VAL A 90 3.90 -3.92 10.17
N GLN A 91 3.64 -3.60 11.45
CA GLN A 91 2.41 -2.96 11.90
C GLN A 91 2.31 -1.50 11.44
N PHE A 92 3.42 -0.76 11.45
CA PHE A 92 3.46 0.65 11.06
C PHE A 92 4.13 0.80 9.69
N LYS A 93 3.34 1.18 8.68
CA LYS A 93 3.82 1.32 7.29
C LYS A 93 3.73 2.78 6.87
N ASP A 94 4.76 3.55 7.18
CA ASP A 94 4.88 4.88 6.58
C ASP A 94 5.09 4.76 5.06
N ALA A 95 4.61 5.76 4.32
CA ALA A 95 4.68 5.78 2.86
C ALA A 95 6.13 5.62 2.34
N VAL A 96 7.13 6.07 3.11
CA VAL A 96 8.55 6.00 2.76
C VAL A 96 9.24 4.74 3.30
N MET A 97 8.75 4.17 4.41
CA MET A 97 9.37 3.02 5.06
C MET A 97 9.38 1.79 4.16
N VAL A 98 8.26 1.48 3.51
CA VAL A 98 8.12 0.25 2.72
C VAL A 98 9.12 0.20 1.53
N PRO A 99 9.26 1.27 0.71
CA PRO A 99 10.32 1.32 -0.31
C PRO A 99 11.73 1.25 0.27
N LEU A 100 12.02 1.95 1.38
CA LEU A 100 13.36 1.96 1.99
C LEU A 100 13.79 0.58 2.46
N VAL A 101 12.91 -0.14 3.16
CA VAL A 101 13.14 -1.54 3.58
C VAL A 101 13.44 -2.42 2.37
N GLY A 102 12.68 -2.23 1.29
CA GLY A 102 12.89 -2.97 0.04
C GLY A 102 14.25 -2.68 -0.60
N ILE A 103 14.68 -1.42 -0.64
CA ILE A 103 16.02 -1.03 -1.12
C ILE A 103 17.11 -1.63 -0.24
N MET A 104 16.95 -1.60 1.09
CA MET A 104 17.89 -2.23 2.03
C MET A 104 18.00 -3.74 1.80
N PHE A 105 16.87 -4.43 1.68
CA PHE A 105 16.83 -5.86 1.37
C PHE A 105 17.47 -6.17 0.01
N GLY A 106 17.18 -5.35 -1.01
CA GLY A 106 17.79 -5.46 -2.33
C GLY A 106 19.31 -5.25 -2.32
N ASN A 107 19.83 -4.35 -1.48
CA ASN A 107 21.26 -4.12 -1.31
C ASN A 107 21.95 -5.29 -0.59
N VAL A 108 21.30 -5.93 0.38
CA VAL A 108 21.83 -7.14 1.03
C VAL A 108 21.98 -8.26 0.00
N ILE A 109 20.95 -8.54 -0.79
CA ILE A 109 20.99 -9.53 -1.86
C ILE A 109 22.06 -9.15 -2.91
N GLY A 110 22.08 -7.88 -3.30
CA GLY A 110 23.05 -7.35 -4.26
C GLY A 110 24.49 -7.48 -3.78
N GLY A 111 24.75 -7.25 -2.49
CA GLY A 111 26.06 -7.43 -1.88
C GLY A 111 26.53 -8.88 -1.93
N VAL A 112 25.67 -9.84 -1.57
CA VAL A 112 25.96 -11.28 -1.70
C VAL A 112 26.21 -11.66 -3.16
N THR A 113 25.37 -11.18 -4.08
CA THR A 113 25.50 -11.42 -5.52
C THR A 113 26.83 -10.88 -6.05
N SER A 114 27.21 -9.67 -5.64
CA SER A 114 28.45 -9.02 -6.08
C SER A 114 29.68 -9.72 -5.53
N TYR A 115 29.66 -10.15 -4.26
CA TYR A 115 30.72 -10.94 -3.67
C TYR A 115 30.94 -12.27 -4.40
N LEU A 116 29.85 -13.01 -4.67
CA LEU A 116 29.93 -14.26 -5.42
C LEU A 116 30.43 -14.02 -6.85
N ALA A 117 29.93 -12.98 -7.52
CA ALA A 117 30.40 -12.64 -8.86
C ALA A 117 31.89 -12.28 -8.89
N PHE A 118 32.37 -11.56 -7.88
CA PHE A 118 33.80 -11.26 -7.72
C PHE A 118 34.63 -12.53 -7.48
N LYS A 119 34.20 -13.38 -6.53
CA LYS A 119 34.90 -14.62 -6.15
C LYS A 119 35.07 -15.61 -7.32
N TYR A 120 34.08 -15.67 -8.21
CA TYR A 120 34.08 -16.59 -9.36
C TYR A 120 34.40 -15.90 -10.69
N GLU A 121 34.94 -14.68 -10.67
CA GLU A 121 35.32 -13.91 -11.88
C GLU A 121 34.17 -13.69 -12.88
N MET A 122 32.94 -13.66 -12.37
CA MET A 122 31.69 -13.52 -13.13
C MET A 122 31.18 -12.07 -13.16
N THR A 123 31.98 -11.09 -12.74
CA THR A 123 31.57 -9.67 -12.65
C THR A 123 31.12 -9.10 -13.99
N GLN A 124 31.83 -9.43 -15.08
CA GLN A 124 31.48 -8.99 -16.43
C GLN A 124 30.22 -9.69 -16.96
N ALA A 125 30.03 -10.97 -16.63
CA ALA A 125 28.77 -11.65 -16.95
C ALA A 125 27.61 -10.96 -16.23
N LEU A 126 27.73 -10.74 -14.91
CA LEU A 126 26.70 -10.09 -14.11
C LEU A 126 26.35 -8.67 -14.63
N SER A 127 27.36 -7.87 -14.99
CA SER A 127 27.12 -6.50 -15.50
C SER A 127 26.36 -6.50 -16.82
N SER A 128 26.62 -7.47 -17.71
CA SER A 128 25.88 -7.61 -18.97
C SER A 128 24.40 -7.95 -18.77
N TRP A 129 24.05 -8.65 -17.69
CA TRP A 129 22.67 -9.00 -17.34
C TRP A 129 21.95 -7.90 -16.56
N MET A 130 22.70 -7.00 -15.92
CA MET A 130 22.13 -5.83 -15.24
C MET A 130 21.58 -4.80 -16.26
N VAL A 131 22.19 -4.72 -17.45
CA VAL A 131 21.71 -3.86 -18.54
C VAL A 131 20.85 -4.68 -19.51
N GLY A 132 19.53 -4.66 -19.25
CA GLY A 132 18.54 -5.31 -20.10
C GLY A 132 18.54 -4.75 -21.52
N HIS A 133 18.60 -5.62 -22.53
CA HIS A 133 18.55 -5.24 -23.93
C HIS A 133 17.72 -6.24 -24.76
N PHE A 134 17.00 -5.74 -25.76
CA PHE A 134 16.18 -6.56 -26.65
C PHE A 134 16.90 -6.93 -27.96
N SER A 135 18.20 -6.66 -28.07
CA SER A 135 18.98 -6.91 -29.30
C SER A 135 19.01 -8.39 -29.69
N MET A 136 18.97 -9.30 -28.72
CA MET A 136 18.96 -10.75 -28.95
C MET A 136 17.57 -11.37 -29.16
N VAL A 137 16.50 -10.56 -29.22
CA VAL A 137 15.15 -11.04 -29.57
C VAL A 137 15.09 -11.30 -31.08
N LEU A 138 15.31 -12.56 -31.45
CA LEU A 138 15.29 -13.09 -32.81
C LEU A 138 14.45 -14.38 -32.83
N LYS A 139 14.04 -14.82 -34.03
CA LYS A 139 13.30 -16.07 -34.24
C LYS A 139 14.02 -17.26 -33.58
N GLY A 140 13.34 -17.95 -32.65
CA GLY A 140 13.87 -19.05 -31.82
C GLY A 140 14.39 -18.66 -30.42
N ARG A 141 14.31 -17.38 -30.03
CA ARG A 141 14.65 -16.89 -28.68
C ARG A 141 13.59 -16.00 -28.04
N TYR A 142 12.59 -15.57 -28.81
CA TYR A 142 11.54 -14.69 -28.29
C TYR A 142 10.46 -15.43 -27.48
N GLU A 143 10.40 -16.77 -27.53
CA GLU A 143 9.29 -17.54 -26.93
C GLU A 143 9.15 -17.28 -25.42
N ILE A 144 10.27 -17.01 -24.74
CA ILE A 144 10.30 -16.74 -23.30
C ILE A 144 9.56 -15.44 -22.96
N VAL A 145 9.68 -14.40 -23.79
CA VAL A 145 9.00 -13.12 -23.53
C VAL A 145 7.49 -13.28 -23.69
N TRP A 146 7.04 -14.16 -24.58
CA TRP A 146 5.61 -14.43 -24.75
C TRP A 146 4.98 -15.17 -23.59
N LEU A 147 5.75 -15.78 -22.69
CA LEU A 147 5.21 -16.30 -21.42
C LEU A 147 4.69 -15.19 -20.50
N ALA A 148 5.15 -13.94 -20.68
CA ALA A 148 4.59 -12.81 -19.95
C ALA A 148 3.16 -12.47 -20.42
N ALA A 149 2.83 -12.70 -21.71
CA ALA A 149 1.52 -12.36 -22.26
C ALA A 149 0.33 -13.07 -21.55
N PRO A 150 0.33 -14.40 -21.35
CA PRO A 150 -0.74 -15.06 -20.60
C PRO A 150 -0.77 -14.64 -19.13
N LEU A 151 0.37 -14.33 -18.51
CA LEU A 151 0.42 -13.83 -17.14
C LEU A 151 -0.19 -12.43 -17.01
N ILE A 152 0.05 -11.54 -17.99
CA ILE A 152 -0.57 -10.22 -18.06
C ILE A 152 -2.08 -10.36 -18.26
N LEU A 153 -2.51 -11.27 -19.14
CA LEU A 153 -3.93 -11.53 -19.35
C LEU A 153 -4.60 -12.07 -18.09
N LEU A 154 -3.97 -13.01 -17.39
CA LEU A 154 -4.43 -13.49 -16.08
C LEU A 154 -4.51 -12.36 -15.06
N ALA A 155 -3.47 -11.53 -14.96
CA ALA A 155 -3.47 -10.37 -14.07
C ALA A 155 -4.63 -9.41 -14.38
N PHE A 156 -4.97 -9.22 -15.65
CA PHE A 156 -6.11 -8.41 -16.07
C PHE A 156 -7.45 -9.04 -15.67
N LEU A 157 -7.61 -10.36 -15.84
CA LEU A 157 -8.81 -11.06 -15.39
C LEU A 157 -9.03 -10.96 -13.87
N PHE A 158 -7.94 -10.95 -13.10
CA PHE A 158 -7.98 -10.80 -11.64
C PHE A 158 -7.86 -9.34 -11.16
N ALA A 159 -7.89 -8.35 -12.05
CA ALA A 159 -7.71 -6.94 -11.70
C ALA A 159 -8.72 -6.45 -10.64
N ASN A 160 -9.98 -6.90 -10.73
CA ASN A 160 -11.01 -6.59 -9.74
C ASN A 160 -10.65 -7.12 -8.34
N HIS A 161 -10.00 -8.29 -8.26
CA HIS A 161 -9.60 -8.89 -7.00
C HIS A 161 -8.45 -8.11 -6.35
N PHE A 162 -7.46 -7.69 -7.15
CA PHE A 162 -6.36 -6.86 -6.65
C PHE A 162 -6.81 -5.46 -6.22
N ASN A 163 -7.79 -4.87 -6.92
CA ASN A 163 -8.44 -3.63 -6.50
C ASN A 163 -9.09 -3.79 -5.11
N ILE A 164 -9.82 -4.89 -4.88
CA ILE A 164 -10.44 -5.18 -3.58
C ILE A 164 -9.38 -5.30 -2.48
N VAL A 165 -8.28 -6.03 -2.74
CA VAL A 165 -7.15 -6.13 -1.79
C VAL A 165 -6.55 -4.76 -1.47
N GLY A 166 -6.49 -3.86 -2.45
CA GLY A 166 -6.01 -2.48 -2.28
C GLY A 166 -6.92 -1.59 -1.42
N LEU A 167 -8.21 -1.92 -1.27
CA LEU A 167 -9.16 -1.18 -0.44
C LEU A 167 -8.98 -1.46 1.07
N GLY A 168 -8.09 -2.39 1.44
CA GLY A 168 -7.86 -2.77 2.83
C GLY A 168 -8.82 -3.88 3.30
N ARG A 169 -8.44 -4.53 4.40
CA ARG A 169 -9.19 -5.66 4.98
C ARG A 169 -10.58 -5.25 5.46
N ASP A 170 -10.75 -3.99 5.84
CA ASP A 170 -11.96 -3.48 6.47
C ASP A 170 -13.01 -3.04 5.43
N PHE A 171 -12.58 -2.37 4.35
CA PHE A 171 -13.46 -2.01 3.23
C PHE A 171 -13.98 -3.23 2.46
N SER A 172 -13.15 -4.27 2.30
CA SER A 172 -13.54 -5.52 1.62
C SER A 172 -14.61 -6.33 2.37
N LYS A 173 -14.73 -6.14 3.70
CA LYS A 173 -15.72 -6.84 4.52
C LYS A 173 -17.07 -6.11 4.60
N ASN A 174 -17.12 -4.82 4.30
CA ASN A 174 -18.28 -3.95 4.62
C ASN A 174 -18.90 -3.26 3.39
N LEU A 175 -19.00 -3.97 2.25
CA LEU A 175 -19.55 -3.50 0.96
C LEU A 175 -20.99 -2.93 1.03
N GLY A 176 -21.15 -1.70 1.53
CA GLY A 176 -22.36 -0.89 1.37
C GLY A 176 -22.73 0.04 2.52
N LEU A 177 -21.99 0.07 3.63
CA LEU A 177 -22.37 0.89 4.79
C LEU A 177 -21.49 2.14 4.92
N PRO A 178 -22.08 3.32 5.18
CA PRO A 178 -21.30 4.52 5.48
C PRO A 178 -20.45 4.26 6.74
N TYR A 179 -19.18 4.63 6.69
CA TYR A 179 -18.19 4.38 7.72
C TYR A 179 -17.72 5.70 8.32
N ASN A 180 -17.48 5.69 9.62
CA ASN A 180 -16.99 6.85 10.36
C ASN A 180 -15.58 6.58 10.87
N ASN A 181 -14.74 7.59 10.89
CA ASN A 181 -13.36 7.45 11.35
C ASN A 181 -13.28 7.74 12.85
N VAL A 182 -12.96 6.73 13.67
CA VAL A 182 -12.81 6.86 15.12
C VAL A 182 -11.36 7.24 15.43
N LEU A 183 -11.15 8.44 15.97
CA LEU A 183 -9.82 8.94 16.30
C LEU A 183 -9.30 8.29 17.59
N GLY A 184 -8.05 7.83 17.56
CA GLY A 184 -7.39 7.19 18.70
C GLY A 184 -6.84 8.18 19.73
N ASN A 185 -6.44 7.66 20.90
CA ASN A 185 -5.93 8.46 22.03
C ASN A 185 -4.51 9.03 21.82
N GLU A 186 -3.86 8.69 20.71
CA GLU A 186 -2.55 9.17 20.26
C GLU A 186 -2.69 10.13 19.03
N GLY A 187 -3.92 10.44 18.61
CA GLY A 187 -4.21 11.27 17.44
C GLY A 187 -4.43 12.75 17.76
N ARG A 188 -4.79 13.54 16.74
CA ARG A 188 -4.97 15.01 16.86
C ARG A 188 -6.08 15.42 17.85
N CYS A 189 -7.04 14.54 18.11
CA CYS A 189 -8.09 14.74 19.11
C CYS A 189 -7.74 14.16 20.50
N SER A 190 -6.47 13.79 20.75
CA SER A 190 -6.05 13.17 22.02
C SER A 190 -6.34 14.03 23.24
N ILE A 191 -6.45 15.36 23.08
CA ILE A 191 -6.78 16.29 24.17
C ILE A 191 -8.10 15.93 24.87
N ILE A 192 -9.09 15.44 24.11
CA ILE A 192 -10.40 15.04 24.65
C ILE A 192 -10.24 13.87 25.63
N GLY A 193 -9.36 12.92 25.32
CA GLY A 193 -9.13 11.76 26.18
C GLY A 193 -8.11 12.01 27.29
N ARG A 194 -7.01 12.70 26.99
CA ARG A 194 -5.85 12.85 27.89
C ARG A 194 -5.98 14.01 28.87
N GLU A 195 -6.45 15.16 28.41
CA GLU A 195 -6.50 16.38 29.22
C GLU A 195 -7.89 16.60 29.80
N ILE A 196 -8.94 16.42 28.99
CA ILE A 196 -10.33 16.60 29.43
C ILE A 196 -10.85 15.38 30.20
N GLY A 197 -10.28 14.20 29.97
CA GLY A 197 -10.52 12.99 30.77
C GLY A 197 -11.65 12.09 30.29
N PHE A 198 -12.09 12.20 29.03
CA PHE A 198 -13.06 11.26 28.47
C PHE A 198 -12.40 9.91 28.17
N GLU A 199 -13.05 8.82 28.55
CA GLU A 199 -12.62 7.48 28.15
C GLU A 199 -13.05 7.19 26.71
N ASN A 200 -12.08 6.94 25.82
CA ASN A 200 -12.36 6.57 24.44
C ASN A 200 -12.76 5.09 24.35
N VAL A 201 -14.06 4.82 24.35
CA VAL A 201 -14.62 3.46 24.20
C VAL A 201 -14.34 2.83 22.83
N GLY A 202 -13.95 3.65 21.85
CA GLY A 202 -13.51 3.22 20.52
C GLY A 202 -12.05 2.76 20.48
N ALA A 203 -11.24 3.07 21.50
CA ALA A 203 -9.82 2.72 21.56
C ALA A 203 -9.53 1.20 21.70
N ALA A 204 -10.56 0.37 21.85
CA ALA A 204 -10.45 -1.09 21.84
C ALA A 204 -10.56 -1.72 20.43
N ALA A 205 -10.88 -0.93 19.39
CA ALA A 205 -10.68 -1.38 18.02
C ALA A 205 -9.17 -1.56 17.79
N GLU A 206 -8.75 -2.57 17.02
CA GLU A 206 -7.36 -3.07 16.86
C GLU A 206 -6.32 -2.04 16.29
N SER A 207 -6.62 -0.75 16.35
CA SER A 207 -5.98 0.37 15.65
C SER A 207 -5.95 1.69 16.45
N SER A 208 -6.14 1.68 17.77
CA SER A 208 -6.27 2.90 18.60
C SER A 208 -5.03 3.79 18.73
N ALA A 209 -3.90 3.38 18.14
CA ALA A 209 -2.69 4.18 17.99
C ALA A 209 -2.62 4.94 16.64
N SER A 210 -3.64 4.85 15.77
CA SER A 210 -3.64 5.58 14.50
C SER A 210 -3.77 7.09 14.74
N THR A 211 -2.74 7.86 14.36
CA THR A 211 -2.76 9.33 14.44
C THR A 211 -3.85 9.97 13.57
N HIS A 212 -4.32 9.23 12.55
CA HIS A 212 -5.32 9.64 11.57
C HIS A 212 -6.70 9.00 11.79
N GLY A 213 -6.89 8.22 12.87
CA GLY A 213 -8.14 7.49 13.15
C GLY A 213 -8.26 6.17 12.39
N SER A 214 -9.16 5.32 12.87
CA SER A 214 -9.51 4.05 12.26
C SER A 214 -10.97 4.01 11.84
N GLU A 215 -11.22 3.51 10.64
CA GLU A 215 -12.58 3.33 10.12
C GLU A 215 -13.38 2.36 11.02
N ALA A 216 -14.56 2.80 11.44
CA ALA A 216 -15.51 2.03 12.22
C ALA A 216 -16.91 2.13 11.62
N SER A 217 -17.67 1.04 11.69
CA SER A 217 -19.06 1.02 11.22
C SER A 217 -20.03 1.59 12.28
N PHE A 218 -21.22 2.01 11.86
CA PHE A 218 -22.26 2.46 12.79
C PHE A 218 -22.75 1.35 13.74
N GLU A 219 -22.68 0.09 13.32
CA GLU A 219 -22.97 -1.06 14.19
C GLU A 219 -21.96 -1.16 15.34
N TYR A 220 -20.68 -0.84 15.07
CA TYR A 220 -19.67 -0.78 16.12
C TYR A 220 -19.97 0.35 17.12
N LEU A 221 -20.36 1.52 16.62
CA LEU A 221 -20.79 2.64 17.46
C LEU A 221 -21.95 2.26 18.38
N ILE A 222 -22.99 1.61 17.85
CA ILE A 222 -24.12 1.11 18.67
C ILE A 222 -23.65 0.06 19.67
N SER A 223 -22.76 -0.85 19.27
CA SER A 223 -22.29 -1.91 20.16
C SER A 223 -21.53 -1.37 21.39
N LYS A 224 -20.90 -0.19 21.24
CA LYS A 224 -20.22 0.52 22.31
C LYS A 224 -21.14 1.42 23.13
N ASP A 225 -22.21 1.91 22.51
CA ASP A 225 -23.21 2.81 23.07
C ASP A 225 -22.60 3.94 23.94
N PRO A 226 -21.82 4.85 23.34
CA PRO A 226 -21.13 5.89 24.09
C PRO A 226 -22.11 6.91 24.69
N ASP A 227 -21.73 7.51 25.82
CA ASP A 227 -22.45 8.61 26.46
C ASP A 227 -22.29 9.94 25.72
N PHE A 228 -21.17 10.12 25.02
CA PHE A 228 -20.81 11.32 24.25
C PHE A 228 -20.22 10.92 22.90
N ILE A 229 -20.61 11.63 21.84
CA ILE A 229 -20.02 11.48 20.50
C ILE A 229 -19.51 12.83 20.04
N PHE A 230 -18.20 12.95 19.86
CA PHE A 230 -17.57 14.13 19.27
C PHE A 230 -17.38 13.90 17.76
N VAL A 231 -17.97 14.77 16.94
CA VAL A 231 -17.99 14.67 15.48
C VAL A 231 -17.08 15.76 14.89
N LEU A 232 -16.06 15.32 14.15
CA LEU A 232 -15.16 16.18 13.40
C LEU A 232 -15.47 16.10 11.90
N ASP A 233 -15.85 17.23 11.30
CA ASP A 233 -16.04 17.31 9.85
C ASP A 233 -14.70 17.56 9.13
N ARG A 234 -14.06 16.46 8.71
CA ARG A 234 -12.79 16.50 7.96
C ARG A 234 -12.94 17.23 6.64
N ASP A 235 -14.04 17.03 5.93
CA ASP A 235 -14.20 17.53 4.56
C ASP A 235 -14.44 19.03 4.56
N ALA A 236 -15.12 19.54 5.60
CA ALA A 236 -15.15 20.97 5.90
C ALA A 236 -13.75 21.52 6.21
N ALA A 237 -12.92 20.79 6.95
CA ALA A 237 -11.56 21.24 7.30
C ALA A 237 -10.62 21.37 6.09
N ILE A 238 -10.78 20.54 5.06
CA ILE A 238 -9.94 20.56 3.85
C ILE A 238 -10.65 21.20 2.64
N ALA A 239 -11.86 21.77 2.84
CA ALA A 239 -12.69 22.37 1.81
C ALA A 239 -12.95 21.44 0.60
N SER A 240 -13.39 20.20 0.86
CA SER A 240 -13.69 19.23 -0.20
C SER A 240 -15.01 19.57 -0.92
N GLU A 241 -14.96 19.74 -2.25
CA GLU A 241 -16.15 20.05 -3.05
C GLU A 241 -17.10 18.84 -3.18
N GLY A 242 -18.39 19.06 -2.91
CA GLY A 242 -19.45 18.04 -3.09
C GLY A 242 -19.55 16.99 -1.97
N ALA A 243 -18.77 17.12 -0.90
CA ALA A 243 -18.89 16.28 0.28
C ALA A 243 -20.20 16.59 1.06
N LYS A 244 -20.82 15.55 1.63
CA LYS A 244 -21.94 15.73 2.56
C LYS A 244 -21.41 16.20 3.91
N LEU A 245 -22.17 17.05 4.58
CA LEU A 245 -21.85 17.50 5.93
C LEU A 245 -21.80 16.31 6.88
N ALA A 246 -20.84 16.29 7.81
CA ALA A 246 -20.74 15.23 8.81
C ALA A 246 -22.04 15.10 9.63
N GLN A 247 -22.74 16.20 9.88
CA GLN A 247 -24.05 16.21 10.51
C GLN A 247 -25.08 15.38 9.75
N GLU A 248 -25.16 15.52 8.43
CA GLU A 248 -26.11 14.74 7.61
C GLU A 248 -25.78 13.25 7.63
N ILE A 249 -24.50 12.89 7.77
CA ILE A 249 -24.07 11.48 7.85
C ILE A 249 -24.41 10.88 9.22
N MET A 250 -24.27 11.67 10.28
CA MET A 250 -24.57 11.28 11.67
C MET A 250 -26.07 11.23 11.98
N GLU A 251 -26.91 11.94 11.23
CA GLU A 251 -28.37 11.91 11.31
C GLU A 251 -28.94 10.64 10.66
N ASN A 252 -28.66 9.47 11.25
CA ASN A 252 -29.17 8.19 10.77
C ASN A 252 -29.81 7.34 11.89
N GLU A 253 -30.64 6.37 11.49
CA GLU A 253 -31.42 5.53 12.42
C GLU A 253 -30.55 4.77 13.44
N LEU A 254 -29.29 4.50 13.10
CA LEU A 254 -28.36 3.77 13.97
C LEU A 254 -27.81 4.67 15.08
N VAL A 255 -27.37 5.88 14.73
CA VAL A 255 -26.89 6.88 15.70
C VAL A 255 -28.04 7.34 16.61
N MET A 256 -29.24 7.53 16.05
CA MET A 256 -30.43 7.93 16.82
C MET A 256 -30.79 6.97 17.97
N ARG A 257 -30.34 5.72 17.89
CA ARG A 257 -30.55 4.70 18.93
C ARG A 257 -29.53 4.76 20.07
N THR A 258 -28.44 5.51 19.93
CA THR A 258 -27.39 5.62 20.95
C THR A 258 -27.80 6.51 22.10
N THR A 259 -27.25 6.23 23.28
CA THR A 259 -27.42 7.01 24.50
C THR A 259 -26.95 8.46 24.30
N ALA A 260 -25.85 8.67 23.58
CA ALA A 260 -25.39 10.01 23.22
C ALA A 260 -26.43 10.82 22.43
N TYR A 261 -27.06 10.24 21.40
CA TYR A 261 -28.06 10.97 20.61
C TYR A 261 -29.32 11.28 21.41
N GLN A 262 -29.83 10.31 22.17
CA GLN A 262 -31.05 10.49 22.97
C GLN A 262 -30.89 11.57 24.04
N ASN A 263 -29.68 11.75 24.56
CA ASN A 263 -29.36 12.77 25.56
C ASN A 263 -28.88 14.10 24.96
N GLY A 264 -28.89 14.25 23.62
CA GLY A 264 -28.42 15.46 22.95
C GLY A 264 -26.91 15.69 23.06
N ARG A 265 -26.13 14.63 23.26
CA ARG A 265 -24.66 14.64 23.47
C ARG A 265 -23.88 14.22 22.22
N VAL A 266 -24.45 14.49 21.05
CA VAL A 266 -23.71 14.44 19.77
C VAL A 266 -23.18 15.85 19.50
N ILE A 267 -21.90 16.01 19.74
CA ILE A 267 -21.20 17.30 19.74
C ILE A 267 -20.49 17.45 18.40
N TYR A 268 -20.92 18.43 17.61
CA TYR A 268 -20.25 18.80 16.37
C TYR A 268 -19.21 19.88 16.64
N LEU A 269 -17.94 19.60 16.32
CA LEU A 269 -16.85 20.55 16.53
C LEU A 269 -16.92 21.69 15.52
N ALA A 270 -17.16 22.92 15.98
CA ALA A 270 -17.46 24.06 15.13
C ALA A 270 -16.23 24.56 14.34
N HIS A 271 -15.01 24.31 14.84
CA HIS A 271 -13.77 24.74 14.21
C HIS A 271 -12.94 23.55 13.69
N PRO A 272 -13.42 22.77 12.70
CA PRO A 272 -12.78 21.51 12.30
C PRO A 272 -11.37 21.70 11.74
N THR A 273 -11.03 22.88 11.21
CA THR A 273 -9.67 23.24 10.78
C THR A 273 -8.66 23.25 11.95
N ALA A 274 -9.07 23.72 13.14
CA ALA A 274 -8.23 23.72 14.34
C ALA A 274 -7.89 22.29 14.79
N TRP A 275 -8.85 21.37 14.68
CA TRP A 275 -8.69 19.98 15.07
C TRP A 275 -7.95 19.13 14.02
N TYR A 276 -8.16 19.41 12.73
CA TYR A 276 -7.69 18.54 11.65
C TYR A 276 -6.41 19.05 10.95
N THR A 277 -6.35 20.34 10.64
CA THR A 277 -5.28 20.93 9.81
C THR A 277 -4.22 21.70 10.58
N ALA A 278 -4.55 22.24 11.76
CA ALA A 278 -3.58 23.01 12.53
C ALA A 278 -2.45 22.12 13.05
N GLU A 279 -1.22 22.62 13.01
CA GLU A 279 -0.03 21.98 13.58
C GLU A 279 0.21 22.36 15.06
N GLY A 280 -0.79 23.00 15.69
CA GLY A 280 -0.73 23.55 17.05
C GLY A 280 -0.76 25.08 17.07
N GLY A 281 -0.51 25.66 18.25
CA GLY A 281 -0.50 27.11 18.49
C GLY A 281 -1.61 27.59 19.43
N VAL A 282 -1.40 28.72 20.08
CA VAL A 282 -2.31 29.26 21.13
C VAL A 282 -3.71 29.52 20.57
N THR A 283 -3.82 30.07 19.36
CA THR A 283 -5.12 30.35 18.73
C THR A 283 -5.88 29.08 18.38
N ALA A 284 -5.19 28.04 17.90
CA ALA A 284 -5.83 26.76 17.60
C ALA A 284 -6.29 26.07 18.89
N LEU A 285 -5.47 26.11 19.95
CA LEU A 285 -5.83 25.57 21.26
C LEU A 285 -7.03 26.30 21.86
N ASP A 286 -7.07 27.63 21.77
CA ASP A 286 -8.19 28.46 22.24
C ASP A 286 -9.50 28.09 21.52
N GLN A 287 -9.46 27.90 20.21
CA GLN A 287 -10.61 27.42 19.43
C GLN A 287 -11.05 26.00 19.83
N MET A 288 -10.10 25.08 20.04
CA MET A 288 -10.40 23.71 20.48
C MET A 288 -11.03 23.69 21.88
N LEU A 289 -10.52 24.50 22.82
CA LEU A 289 -11.09 24.62 24.15
C LEU A 289 -12.48 25.27 24.11
N SER A 290 -12.67 26.31 23.29
CA SER A 290 -13.97 26.94 23.10
C SER A 290 -15.02 25.97 22.53
N ASP A 291 -14.66 25.10 21.58
CA ASP A 291 -15.53 24.05 21.06
C ASP A 291 -15.96 23.06 22.16
N LEU A 292 -15.05 22.71 23.06
CA LEU A 292 -15.33 21.79 24.17
C LEU A 292 -16.16 22.45 25.27
N GLU A 293 -15.86 23.69 25.63
CA GLU A 293 -16.62 24.46 26.62
C GLU A 293 -18.06 24.66 26.18
N ALA A 294 -18.28 25.09 24.94
CA ALA A 294 -19.62 25.28 24.39
C ALA A 294 -20.45 23.99 24.32
N ALA A 295 -19.78 22.84 24.31
CA ALA A 295 -20.42 21.54 24.21
C ALA A 295 -20.65 20.85 25.56
N LEU A 296 -19.89 21.19 26.59
CA LEU A 296 -19.90 20.52 27.88
C LEU A 296 -20.50 21.38 29.01
N LEU A 297 -20.62 22.69 28.82
CA LEU A 297 -21.17 23.66 29.78
C LEU A 297 -22.47 24.29 29.26
#